data_AF-A0AAD4L6X3-F1
#
_entry.id   AF-A0AAD4L6X3-F1
#
_cell.length_a   1.000
_cell.length_b   1.000
_cell.length_c   1.000
_cell.angle_alpha   90.00
_cell.angle_beta   90.00
_cell.angle_gamma   90.00
#
_symmetry.space_group_name_H-M   'P 1'
#
loop_
_entity.id
_entity.type
_entity.pdbx_description
1 polymer ?
#
loop_
_entity_poly.entity_id
_entity_poly.type
_entity_poly.pdbx_seq_one_letter_code
_entity_poly.pdbx_strand_id
1 'polypeptide(L)'
;MTPSHCGSTIELWITYHQASRKHKQVTAQLIDVGEQSQLFDLEDVLDHIFQQDFVDPKWRSVVWWEDCTGARLKASDTVHGLLARGAGGTPGTALRLIIADTPAALWVHYEYARCARAAHTATHTATQRIRLDLPHTKLERLGHVTNHIFAQGYLPSNARSLVSWKGGCGRRIEESEKVEALLSRGGGTCEEKPLRLVVDQQVCLYPRNPGAKKGKIRAQRHEVEASASEKQVRRTTCM
;
A
#
# COMPACT_ATOMS: atom_id res chain seq x y z
N MET A 1 -42.31 41.87 6.67
CA MET A 1 -41.48 41.33 5.57
C MET A 1 -40.31 40.60 6.21
N THR A 2 -40.46 39.30 6.43
CA THR A 2 -39.36 38.44 6.84
C THR A 2 -38.47 38.19 5.62
N PRO A 3 -37.14 38.32 5.71
CA PRO A 3 -36.28 37.96 4.60
C PRO A 3 -36.43 36.46 4.37
N SER A 4 -36.93 36.10 3.19
CA SER A 4 -36.86 34.74 2.68
C SER A 4 -35.38 34.35 2.63
N HIS A 5 -34.92 33.56 3.61
CA HIS A 5 -33.68 32.82 3.48
C HIS A 5 -33.84 31.94 2.25
N CYS A 6 -33.27 32.41 1.14
CA CYS A 6 -32.96 31.57 0.00
C CYS A 6 -31.86 30.64 0.52
N GLY A 7 -32.27 29.51 1.11
CA GLY A 7 -31.35 28.46 1.51
C GLY A 7 -30.68 28.00 0.23
N SER A 8 -29.47 28.48 -0.01
CA SER A 8 -28.65 28.03 -1.13
C SER A 8 -28.31 26.57 -0.85
N THR A 9 -29.09 25.66 -1.42
CA THR A 9 -28.76 24.23 -1.45
C THR A 9 -27.43 24.11 -2.18
N ILE A 10 -26.38 23.73 -1.46
CA ILE A 10 -25.06 23.55 -2.04
C ILE A 10 -25.10 22.22 -2.78
N GLU A 11 -24.98 22.25 -4.10
CA GLU A 11 -24.99 21.05 -4.93
C GLU A 11 -23.57 20.57 -5.23
N LEU A 12 -23.34 19.25 -5.09
CA LEU A 12 -22.06 18.61 -5.41
C LEU A 12 -22.24 17.53 -6.47
N TRP A 13 -21.61 17.72 -7.63
CA TRP A 13 -21.58 16.77 -8.73
C TRP A 13 -20.42 15.78 -8.56
N ILE A 14 -20.75 14.48 -8.62
CA ILE A 14 -19.82 13.37 -8.47
C ILE A 14 -19.99 12.37 -9.61
N THR A 15 -18.90 11.73 -10.00
CA THR A 15 -18.84 10.70 -11.02
C THR A 15 -18.07 9.48 -10.52
N TYR A 16 -18.58 8.28 -10.80
CA TYR A 16 -17.99 7.02 -10.32
C TYR A 16 -17.22 6.32 -11.42
N HIS A 17 -15.92 6.12 -11.21
CA HIS A 17 -15.03 5.52 -12.19
C HIS A 17 -14.37 4.26 -11.65
N GLN A 18 -14.49 3.15 -12.36
CA GLN A 18 -13.67 1.98 -12.11
C GLN A 18 -12.35 2.08 -12.89
N ALA A 19 -11.20 1.92 -12.22
CA ALA A 19 -9.89 2.21 -12.80
C ALA A 19 -9.59 1.41 -14.09
N SER A 20 -9.96 0.13 -14.15
CA SER A 20 -9.83 -0.73 -15.33
C SER A 20 -10.78 -0.38 -16.48
N ARG A 21 -11.83 0.42 -16.23
CA ARG A 21 -12.94 0.65 -17.16
C ARG A 21 -13.01 2.10 -17.63
N LYS A 22 -11.87 2.69 -17.98
CA LYS A 22 -11.77 4.08 -18.47
C LYS A 22 -12.68 4.41 -19.67
N HIS A 23 -13.13 3.40 -20.42
CA HIS A 23 -13.97 3.56 -21.61
C HIS A 23 -15.45 3.22 -21.41
N LYS A 24 -15.88 2.85 -20.20
CA LYS A 24 -17.32 2.59 -19.94
C LYS A 24 -18.04 3.87 -19.54
N GLN A 25 -19.36 3.87 -19.75
CA GLN A 25 -20.23 4.91 -19.21
C GLN A 25 -20.03 5.02 -17.70
N VAL A 26 -19.91 6.26 -17.27
CA VAL A 26 -19.65 6.67 -15.89
C VAL A 26 -20.99 7.06 -15.29
N THR A 27 -21.27 6.56 -14.09
CA THR A 27 -22.45 7.00 -13.36
C THR A 27 -22.17 8.38 -12.78
N ALA A 28 -22.96 9.38 -13.17
CA ALA A 28 -22.94 10.71 -12.58
C ALA A 28 -24.05 10.83 -11.54
N GLN A 29 -23.77 11.53 -10.45
CA GLN A 29 -24.70 11.75 -9.36
C GLN A 29 -24.57 13.18 -8.83
N LEU A 30 -25.72 13.78 -8.55
CA LEU A 30 -25.82 15.04 -7.84
C LEU A 30 -26.13 14.74 -6.36
N ILE A 31 -25.30 15.25 -5.46
CA ILE A 31 -25.51 15.18 -4.02
C ILE A 31 -25.93 16.57 -3.53
N ASP A 32 -27.04 16.63 -2.81
CA ASP A 32 -27.47 17.84 -2.12
C ASP A 32 -26.72 17.95 -0.79
N VAL A 33 -25.87 18.98 -0.68
CA VAL A 33 -25.05 19.34 0.47
C VAL A 33 -25.74 20.47 1.26
N GLY A 34 -27.06 20.39 1.40
CA GLY A 34 -27.85 21.38 2.16
C GLY A 34 -27.41 21.54 3.62
N GLU A 35 -27.88 22.59 4.30
CA GLU A 35 -27.47 23.01 5.65
C GLU A 35 -27.61 21.95 6.77
N GLN A 36 -28.38 20.89 6.54
CA GLN A 36 -28.55 19.78 7.50
C GLN A 36 -27.60 18.60 7.24
N SER A 37 -26.89 18.61 6.11
CA SER A 37 -25.97 17.53 5.76
C SER A 37 -24.64 17.72 6.50
N GLN A 38 -24.21 16.69 7.25
CA GLN A 38 -22.93 16.69 7.97
C GLN A 38 -21.72 16.49 7.04
N LEU A 39 -21.83 16.89 5.77
CA LEU A 39 -20.83 16.62 4.74
C LEU A 39 -19.81 17.77 4.69
N PHE A 40 -18.84 17.74 5.60
CA PHE A 40 -17.86 18.81 5.72
C PHE A 40 -16.69 18.60 4.74
N ASP A 41 -16.19 17.39 4.66
CA ASP A 41 -15.08 17.01 3.78
C ASP A 41 -15.41 15.79 2.89
N LEU A 42 -14.43 15.37 2.09
CA LEU A 42 -14.60 14.27 1.15
C LEU A 42 -14.63 12.88 1.83
N GLU A 43 -14.23 12.76 3.10
CA GLU A 43 -14.42 11.53 3.87
C GLU A 43 -15.89 11.40 4.28
N ASP A 44 -16.52 12.49 4.73
CA ASP A 44 -17.95 12.51 5.06
C ASP A 44 -18.82 12.21 3.83
N VAL A 45 -18.48 12.82 2.69
CA VAL A 45 -19.15 12.53 1.41
C VAL A 45 -19.01 11.05 1.05
N LEU A 46 -17.83 10.47 1.27
CA LEU A 46 -17.60 9.05 1.00
C LEU A 46 -18.42 8.15 1.93
N ASP A 47 -18.51 8.49 3.22
CA ASP A 47 -19.38 7.80 4.18
C ASP A 47 -20.85 7.89 3.78
N HIS A 48 -21.32 9.05 3.33
CA HIS A 48 -22.67 9.21 2.80
C HIS A 48 -22.94 8.31 1.59
N ILE A 49 -22.01 8.27 0.62
CA ILE A 49 -22.12 7.41 -0.58
C ILE A 49 -22.26 5.94 -0.20
N PHE A 50 -21.51 5.48 0.80
CA PHE A 50 -21.61 4.10 1.29
C PHE A 50 -22.89 3.84 2.09
N GLN A 51 -23.34 4.79 2.91
CA GLN A 51 -24.58 4.66 3.67
C GLN A 51 -25.82 4.59 2.77
N GLN A 52 -25.78 5.22 1.60
CA GLN A 52 -26.85 5.21 0.61
C GLN A 52 -26.74 4.05 -0.40
N ASP A 53 -25.80 3.11 -0.20
CA ASP A 53 -25.54 1.97 -1.08
C ASP A 53 -25.23 2.33 -2.56
N PHE A 54 -24.77 3.56 -2.84
CA PHE A 54 -24.37 3.96 -4.19
C PHE A 54 -23.09 3.28 -4.65
N VAL A 55 -22.18 3.04 -3.72
CA VAL A 55 -20.97 2.24 -3.91
C VAL A 55 -20.92 1.20 -2.80
N ASP A 56 -20.52 -0.03 -3.12
CA ASP A 56 -20.38 -1.09 -2.12
C ASP A 56 -19.28 -0.71 -1.10
N PRO A 57 -19.57 -0.68 0.22
CA PRO A 57 -18.61 -0.29 1.26
C PRO A 57 -17.30 -1.08 1.25
N LYS A 58 -17.26 -2.28 0.67
CA LYS A 58 -16.02 -3.06 0.52
C LYS A 58 -14.93 -2.31 -0.26
N TRP A 59 -15.34 -1.39 -1.13
CA TRP A 59 -14.43 -0.61 -1.96
C TRP A 59 -13.75 0.52 -1.20
N ARG A 60 -14.14 0.83 0.05
CA ARG A 60 -13.57 1.95 0.83
C ARG A 60 -12.04 1.97 0.87
N SER A 61 -11.40 0.80 0.93
CA SER A 61 -9.95 0.69 0.98
C SER A 61 -9.23 0.96 -0.35
N VAL A 62 -9.97 1.04 -1.45
CA VAL A 62 -9.44 1.12 -2.82
C VAL A 62 -9.95 2.32 -3.60
N VAL A 63 -10.68 3.22 -2.95
CA VAL A 63 -11.16 4.45 -3.58
C VAL A 63 -10.26 5.64 -3.31
N TRP A 64 -10.28 6.61 -4.23
CA TRP A 64 -9.74 7.94 -4.00
C TRP A 64 -10.48 8.97 -4.84
N TRP A 65 -10.31 10.23 -4.44
CA TRP A 65 -10.91 11.37 -5.11
C TRP A 65 -9.95 11.99 -6.13
N GLU A 66 -10.48 12.35 -7.30
CA GLU A 66 -9.82 13.19 -8.30
C GLU A 66 -10.72 14.35 -8.69
N ASP A 67 -10.13 15.45 -9.13
CA ASP A 67 -10.88 16.54 -9.77
C ASP A 67 -11.14 16.27 -11.27
N CYS A 68 -11.79 17.21 -11.96
CA CYS A 68 -12.08 17.08 -13.38
C CYS A 68 -10.82 17.06 -14.28
N THR A 69 -9.68 17.56 -13.76
CA THR A 69 -8.37 17.51 -14.44
C THR A 69 -7.65 16.17 -14.24
N GLY A 70 -8.13 15.34 -13.30
CA GLY A 70 -7.50 14.09 -12.90
C GLY A 70 -6.45 14.26 -11.79
N ALA A 71 -6.36 15.44 -11.17
CA ALA A 71 -5.47 15.65 -10.04
C ALA A 71 -6.08 14.99 -8.79
N ARG A 72 -5.24 14.27 -8.04
CA ARG A 72 -5.66 13.55 -6.83
C ARG A 72 -5.94 14.51 -5.68
N LEU A 73 -7.12 14.38 -5.08
CA LEU A 73 -7.60 15.17 -3.95
C LEU A 73 -7.34 14.44 -2.62
N LYS A 74 -7.30 15.19 -1.52
CA LYS A 74 -7.19 14.63 -0.18
C LYS A 74 -8.59 14.40 0.39
N ALA A 75 -8.77 13.33 1.17
CA ALA A 75 -10.04 13.07 1.86
C ALA A 75 -10.41 14.23 2.82
N SER A 76 -9.42 14.89 3.41
CA SER A 76 -9.60 16.06 4.28
C SER A 76 -9.90 17.37 3.55
N ASP A 77 -10.00 17.37 2.21
CA ASP A 77 -10.36 18.59 1.47
C ASP A 77 -11.84 18.90 1.72
N THR A 78 -12.12 20.11 2.21
CA THR A 78 -13.51 20.52 2.51
C THR A 78 -14.33 20.68 1.24
N VAL A 79 -15.59 20.27 1.26
CA VAL A 79 -16.53 20.41 0.12
C VAL A 79 -16.65 21.87 -0.30
N HIS A 80 -16.84 22.78 0.66
CA HIS A 80 -16.94 24.21 0.37
C HIS A 80 -15.66 24.77 -0.28
N GLY A 81 -14.48 24.36 0.19
CA GLY A 81 -13.21 24.75 -0.41
C GLY A 81 -13.01 24.22 -1.83
N LEU A 82 -13.54 23.03 -2.15
CA LEU A 82 -13.54 22.47 -3.50
C LEU A 82 -14.45 23.26 -4.44
N LEU A 83 -15.67 23.55 -4.01
CA LEU A 83 -16.65 24.32 -4.78
C LEU A 83 -16.18 25.75 -5.04
N ALA A 84 -15.54 26.39 -4.06
CA ALA A 84 -14.94 27.72 -4.23
C ALA A 84 -13.84 27.75 -5.31
N ARG A 85 -13.18 26.62 -5.58
CA ARG A 85 -12.21 26.45 -6.68
C ARG A 85 -12.86 26.06 -8.01
N GLY A 86 -14.19 25.95 -8.06
CA GLY A 86 -14.93 25.50 -9.22
C GLY A 86 -14.97 23.98 -9.43
N ALA A 87 -14.48 23.19 -8.47
CA ALA A 87 -14.51 21.73 -8.55
C ALA A 87 -15.82 21.20 -7.94
N GLY A 88 -16.55 20.36 -8.68
CA GLY A 88 -17.79 19.73 -8.23
C GLY A 88 -19.07 20.55 -8.39
N GLY A 89 -19.01 21.81 -8.83
CA GLY A 89 -20.20 22.66 -8.93
C GLY A 89 -21.10 22.41 -10.16
N THR A 90 -20.61 21.70 -11.17
CA THR A 90 -21.33 21.41 -12.40
C THR A 90 -21.02 19.99 -12.90
N PRO A 91 -21.83 19.41 -13.81
CA PRO A 91 -21.51 18.13 -14.42
C PRO A 91 -20.15 18.08 -15.10
N GLY A 92 -19.73 19.18 -15.75
CA GLY A 92 -18.43 19.27 -16.43
C GLY A 92 -17.23 19.38 -15.49
N THR A 93 -17.46 19.81 -14.26
CA THR A 93 -16.45 19.94 -13.21
C THR A 93 -16.62 18.89 -12.11
N ALA A 94 -17.43 17.86 -12.33
CA ALA A 94 -17.76 16.86 -11.32
C ALA A 94 -16.49 16.23 -10.71
N LEU A 95 -16.53 15.99 -9.40
CA LEU A 95 -15.50 15.23 -8.72
C LEU A 95 -15.58 13.77 -9.16
N ARG A 96 -14.43 13.10 -9.25
CA ARG A 96 -14.36 11.70 -9.65
C ARG A 96 -14.01 10.85 -8.44
N LEU A 97 -14.92 9.96 -8.06
CA LEU A 97 -14.59 8.87 -7.13
C LEU A 97 -14.04 7.72 -7.96
N ILE A 98 -12.72 7.55 -7.92
CA ILE A 98 -12.05 6.44 -8.59
C ILE A 98 -12.04 5.23 -7.67
N ILE A 99 -12.44 4.08 -8.20
CA ILE A 99 -12.46 2.78 -7.55
C ILE A 99 -11.38 1.92 -8.23
N ALA A 100 -10.28 1.63 -7.53
CA ALA A 100 -9.31 0.67 -8.04
C ALA A 100 -9.92 -0.74 -8.05
N ASP A 101 -9.49 -1.53 -9.03
CA ASP A 101 -9.88 -2.94 -9.13
C ASP A 101 -9.24 -3.81 -8.05
N THR A 102 -8.15 -3.33 -7.46
CA THR A 102 -7.37 -4.03 -6.44
C THR A 102 -6.82 -3.05 -5.41
N PRO A 103 -6.70 -3.43 -4.13
CA PRO A 103 -6.11 -2.56 -3.13
C PRO A 103 -4.66 -2.21 -3.45
N ALA A 104 -4.29 -0.94 -3.31
CA ALA A 104 -2.96 -0.46 -3.67
C ALA A 104 -1.91 -0.78 -2.59
N ALA A 105 -2.30 -0.88 -1.32
CA ALA A 105 -1.37 -1.10 -0.23
C ALA A 105 -2.01 -1.81 0.98
N LEU A 106 -1.14 -2.38 1.80
CA LEU A 106 -1.45 -2.99 3.09
C LEU A 106 -0.59 -2.37 4.19
N TRP A 107 -1.19 -1.94 5.28
CA TRP A 107 -0.49 -1.45 6.48
C TRP A 107 -0.21 -2.60 7.45
N VAL A 108 1.07 -2.71 7.85
CA VAL A 108 1.58 -3.77 8.71
C VAL A 108 2.32 -3.16 9.90
N HIS A 109 2.03 -3.65 11.09
CA HIS A 109 2.69 -3.29 12.34
C HIS A 109 3.49 -4.47 12.86
N TYR A 110 4.79 -4.30 13.04
CA TYR A 110 5.69 -5.33 13.55
C TYR A 110 5.65 -5.34 15.07
N GLU A 111 5.20 -6.46 15.66
CA GLU A 111 5.12 -6.67 17.11
C GLU A 111 6.13 -7.74 17.52
N TYR A 112 7.24 -7.33 18.11
CA TYR A 112 8.25 -8.27 18.60
C TYR A 112 7.82 -8.78 19.97
N ALA A 113 7.52 -10.08 20.07
CA ALA A 113 7.22 -10.69 21.36
C ALA A 113 8.42 -10.47 22.30
N ARG A 114 8.19 -9.81 23.45
CA ARG A 114 9.23 -9.37 24.38
C ARG A 114 10.20 -10.49 24.74
N CYS A 115 11.46 -10.36 24.33
CA CYS A 115 12.52 -11.23 24.84
C CYS A 115 12.54 -11.13 26.38
N ALA A 116 12.26 -12.23 27.09
CA ALA A 116 12.11 -12.24 28.56
C ALA A 116 13.31 -11.67 29.34
N ARG A 117 14.47 -11.52 28.69
CA ARG A 117 15.69 -10.92 29.25
C ARG A 117 15.75 -9.39 29.21
N ALA A 118 14.86 -8.72 28.48
CA ALA A 118 14.88 -7.27 28.31
C ALA A 118 13.61 -6.64 28.89
N ALA A 119 13.38 -6.84 30.19
CA ALA A 119 12.20 -6.34 30.90
C ALA A 119 12.14 -4.80 31.04
N HIS A 120 13.13 -4.06 30.51
CA HIS A 120 13.29 -2.62 30.75
C HIS A 120 13.40 -1.74 29.50
N THR A 121 13.28 -2.31 28.30
CA THR A 121 13.35 -1.55 27.05
C THR A 121 12.06 -1.66 26.27
N ALA A 122 11.51 -0.51 25.86
CA ALA A 122 10.29 -0.37 25.10
C ALA A 122 10.23 -1.40 23.95
N THR A 123 9.06 -2.02 23.79
CA THR A 123 8.78 -2.92 22.67
C THR A 123 9.07 -2.17 21.38
N HIS A 124 10.07 -2.60 20.61
CA HIS A 124 10.42 -1.94 19.36
C HIS A 124 9.29 -2.20 18.36
N THR A 125 8.40 -1.22 18.18
CA THR A 125 7.32 -1.32 17.22
C THR A 125 7.66 -0.49 15.99
N ALA A 126 7.33 -1.02 14.82
CA ALA A 126 7.45 -0.29 13.56
C ALA A 126 6.20 -0.53 12.73
N THR A 127 5.68 0.52 12.10
CA THR A 127 4.57 0.42 11.16
C THR A 127 5.11 0.67 9.75
N GLN A 128 4.70 -0.16 8.79
CA GLN A 128 5.12 -0.09 7.40
C GLN A 128 3.93 -0.24 6.46
N ARG A 129 3.96 0.54 5.39
CA ARG A 129 3.03 0.42 4.27
C ARG A 129 3.65 -0.42 3.15
N ILE A 130 3.05 -1.56 2.85
CA ILE A 130 3.46 -2.47 1.78
C ILE A 130 2.62 -2.20 0.54
N ARG A 131 3.26 -1.94 -0.60
CA ARG A 131 2.56 -1.78 -1.90
C ARG A 131 2.14 -3.15 -2.44
N LEU A 132 0.89 -3.26 -2.87
CA LEU A 132 0.31 -4.50 -3.42
C LEU A 132 0.25 -4.48 -4.95
N ASP A 133 0.37 -3.30 -5.56
CA ASP A 133 0.33 -3.03 -7.00
C ASP A 133 1.69 -3.24 -7.69
N LEU A 134 2.42 -4.30 -7.29
CA LEU A 134 3.74 -4.60 -7.85
C LEU A 134 3.61 -5.21 -9.25
N PRO A 135 4.34 -4.71 -10.27
CA PRO A 135 4.13 -5.08 -11.68
C PRO A 135 4.39 -6.56 -12.00
N HIS A 136 5.12 -7.27 -11.14
CA HIS A 136 5.52 -8.66 -11.37
C HIS A 136 5.20 -9.59 -10.19
N THR A 137 4.50 -9.13 -9.16
CA THR A 137 4.25 -9.94 -7.96
C THR A 137 2.84 -9.69 -7.43
N LYS A 138 2.00 -10.72 -7.50
CA LYS A 138 0.65 -10.66 -6.97
C LYS A 138 0.62 -11.08 -5.50
N LEU A 139 0.45 -10.11 -4.61
CA LEU A 139 0.35 -10.33 -3.17
C LEU A 139 -1.10 -10.65 -2.76
N GLU A 140 -1.67 -11.73 -3.30
CA GLU A 140 -3.09 -12.08 -3.11
C GLU A 140 -3.41 -12.65 -1.71
N ARG A 141 -2.45 -13.31 -1.08
CA ARG A 141 -2.59 -13.96 0.23
C ARG A 141 -1.54 -13.44 1.20
N LEU A 142 -1.83 -13.50 2.50
CA LEU A 142 -0.88 -13.06 3.53
C LEU A 142 0.46 -13.80 3.45
N GLY A 143 0.48 -15.08 3.10
CA GLY A 143 1.74 -15.82 2.90
C GLY A 143 2.62 -15.20 1.80
N HIS A 144 2.04 -14.62 0.75
CA HIS A 144 2.79 -13.91 -0.28
C HIS A 144 3.37 -12.60 0.29
N VAL A 145 2.58 -11.87 1.08
CA VAL A 145 3.04 -10.66 1.78
C VAL A 145 4.18 -11.01 2.73
N THR A 146 4.06 -12.08 3.53
CA THR A 146 5.13 -12.55 4.39
C THR A 146 6.40 -12.81 3.58
N ASN A 147 6.31 -13.60 2.51
CA ASN A 147 7.47 -13.91 1.67
C ASN A 147 8.09 -12.65 1.05
N HIS A 148 7.27 -11.67 0.65
CA HIS A 148 7.75 -10.38 0.17
C HIS A 148 8.52 -9.60 1.25
N ILE A 149 8.01 -9.55 2.49
CA ILE A 149 8.68 -8.90 3.63
C ILE A 149 10.10 -9.45 3.84
N PHE A 150 10.25 -10.78 3.82
CA PHE A 150 11.56 -11.42 3.96
C PHE A 150 12.45 -11.25 2.73
N ALA A 151 11.88 -11.31 1.52
CA ALA A 151 12.64 -11.12 0.28
C ALA A 151 13.20 -9.69 0.14
N GLN A 152 12.50 -8.68 0.67
CA GLN A 152 12.97 -7.30 0.72
C GLN A 152 13.95 -7.04 1.88
N GLY A 153 14.19 -8.03 2.75
CA GLY A 153 15.10 -7.90 3.89
C GLY A 153 14.55 -7.04 5.04
N TYR A 154 13.23 -6.81 5.10
CA TYR A 154 12.62 -6.09 6.22
C TYR A 154 12.67 -6.88 7.53
N LEU A 155 12.68 -8.22 7.42
CA LEU A 155 12.92 -9.14 8.53
C LEU A 155 14.02 -10.15 8.14
N PRO A 156 14.81 -10.63 9.12
CA PRO A 156 15.87 -11.60 8.85
C PRO A 156 15.27 -12.97 8.48
N SER A 157 15.80 -13.64 7.47
CA SER A 157 15.23 -14.88 6.91
C SER A 157 14.99 -16.00 7.93
N ASN A 158 15.83 -16.08 8.98
CA ASN A 158 15.68 -17.04 10.07
C ASN A 158 14.44 -16.82 10.94
N ALA A 159 13.80 -15.65 10.86
CA ALA A 159 12.56 -15.35 11.58
C ALA A 159 11.29 -15.80 10.82
N ARG A 160 11.38 -16.32 9.58
CA ARG A 160 10.22 -16.64 8.75
C ARG A 160 9.25 -17.66 9.36
N SER A 161 9.77 -18.65 10.08
CA SER A 161 8.97 -19.67 10.77
C SER A 161 8.45 -19.20 12.13
N LEU A 162 8.85 -18.01 12.55
CA LEU A 162 8.57 -17.44 13.87
C LEU A 162 7.60 -16.26 13.77
N VAL A 163 6.97 -16.03 12.61
CA VAL A 163 5.99 -14.98 12.46
C VAL A 163 4.57 -15.51 12.45
N SER A 164 3.66 -14.75 13.06
CA SER A 164 2.23 -15.00 12.97
C SER A 164 1.46 -13.70 12.76
N TRP A 165 0.38 -13.77 11.98
CA TRP A 165 -0.46 -12.61 11.71
C TRP A 165 -1.57 -12.48 12.76
N LYS A 166 -1.87 -11.25 13.18
CA LYS A 166 -3.03 -10.91 14.00
C LYS A 166 -3.80 -9.75 13.40
N GLY A 167 -5.12 -9.82 13.49
CA GLY A 167 -6.02 -8.71 13.12
C GLY A 167 -6.11 -7.65 14.22
N GLY A 168 -6.85 -6.56 13.95
CA GLY A 168 -7.08 -5.49 14.93
C GLY A 168 -7.76 -5.96 16.22
N CYS A 169 -8.56 -7.03 16.15
CA CYS A 169 -9.20 -7.65 17.32
C CYS A 169 -8.30 -8.65 18.08
N GLY A 170 -7.03 -8.77 17.70
CA GLY A 170 -6.07 -9.69 18.32
C GLY A 170 -6.21 -11.16 17.90
N ARG A 171 -7.24 -11.53 17.11
CA ARG A 171 -7.39 -12.88 16.57
C ARG A 171 -6.27 -13.20 15.59
N ARG A 172 -5.79 -14.43 15.65
CA ARG A 172 -4.81 -14.96 14.70
C ARG A 172 -5.42 -15.04 13.30
N ILE A 173 -4.62 -14.68 12.31
CA ILE A 173 -4.97 -14.73 10.88
C ILE A 173 -4.05 -15.76 10.23
N GLU A 174 -4.63 -16.63 9.41
CA GLU A 174 -3.87 -17.64 8.67
C GLU A 174 -3.20 -17.04 7.43
N GLU A 175 -2.00 -17.52 7.08
CA GLU A 175 -1.29 -17.05 5.89
C GLU A 175 -2.02 -17.37 4.57
N SER A 176 -2.94 -18.32 4.61
CA SER A 176 -3.81 -18.64 3.47
C SER A 176 -4.89 -17.59 3.25
N GLU A 177 -5.17 -16.69 4.20
CA GLU A 177 -6.24 -15.70 4.05
C GLU A 177 -5.92 -14.69 2.93
N LYS A 178 -6.96 -14.33 2.16
CA LYS A 178 -6.86 -13.37 1.06
C LYS A 178 -6.69 -11.97 1.61
N VAL A 179 -5.73 -11.22 1.07
CA VAL A 179 -5.46 -9.82 1.47
C VAL A 179 -6.69 -8.95 1.25
N GLU A 180 -7.40 -9.14 0.14
CA GLU A 180 -8.66 -8.46 -0.15
C GLU A 180 -9.72 -8.68 0.93
N ALA A 181 -9.90 -9.91 1.42
CA ALA A 181 -10.89 -10.22 2.44
C ALA A 181 -10.58 -9.51 3.78
N LEU A 182 -9.29 -9.34 4.10
CA LEU A 182 -8.85 -8.65 5.30
C LEU A 182 -9.09 -7.14 5.21
N LEU A 183 -8.78 -6.56 4.05
CA LEU A 183 -8.99 -5.14 3.76
C LEU A 183 -10.48 -4.78 3.75
N SER A 184 -11.33 -5.65 3.18
CA SER A 184 -12.79 -5.48 3.22
C SER A 184 -13.37 -5.53 4.63
N ARG A 185 -12.68 -6.15 5.60
CA ARG A 185 -13.03 -6.13 7.03
C ARG A 185 -12.44 -4.93 7.77
N GLY A 186 -11.77 -4.01 7.06
CA GLY A 186 -11.12 -2.82 7.62
C GLY A 186 -9.75 -3.06 8.25
N GLY A 187 -9.16 -4.26 8.09
CA GLY A 187 -7.84 -4.58 8.61
C GLY A 187 -6.73 -4.28 7.59
N GLY A 188 -5.74 -3.49 7.98
CA GLY A 188 -4.59 -3.12 7.16
C GLY A 188 -4.84 -2.00 6.15
N THR A 189 -5.96 -1.28 6.27
CA THR A 189 -6.37 -0.23 5.33
C THR A 189 -5.65 1.11 5.58
N CYS A 190 -5.31 1.41 6.83
CA CYS A 190 -4.65 2.63 7.26
C CYS A 190 -3.67 2.38 8.42
N GLU A 191 -2.92 3.42 8.79
CA GLU A 191 -1.91 3.36 9.85
C GLU A 191 -2.52 3.10 11.23
N GLU A 192 -3.75 3.56 11.47
CA GLU A 192 -4.50 3.39 12.71
C GLU A 192 -5.12 1.99 12.84
N LYS A 193 -5.32 1.30 11.71
CA LYS A 193 -5.88 -0.06 11.65
C LYS A 193 -4.91 -1.03 10.93
N PRO A 194 -3.65 -1.16 11.35
CA PRO A 194 -2.70 -2.03 10.66
C PRO A 194 -2.98 -3.50 11.01
N LEU A 195 -2.62 -4.42 10.11
CA LEU A 195 -2.46 -5.82 10.49
C LEU A 195 -1.19 -5.97 11.31
N ARG A 196 -1.18 -6.86 12.30
CA ARG A 196 -0.01 -7.06 13.15
C ARG A 196 0.74 -8.31 12.70
N LEU A 197 2.04 -8.16 12.46
CA LEU A 197 2.95 -9.27 12.25
C LEU A 197 3.73 -9.49 13.55
N VAL A 198 3.35 -10.51 14.30
CA VAL A 198 4.00 -10.87 15.55
C VAL A 198 5.24 -11.69 15.24
N VAL A 199 6.40 -11.26 15.73
CA VAL A 199 7.67 -11.96 15.59
C VAL A 199 8.02 -12.62 16.93
N ASP A 200 8.00 -13.96 16.96
CA ASP A 200 8.26 -14.74 18.16
C ASP A 200 9.74 -14.73 18.57
N GLN A 201 9.96 -14.92 19.88
CA GLN A 201 11.21 -14.65 20.60
C GLN A 201 12.45 -15.44 20.18
N GLN A 202 12.33 -16.48 19.36
CA GLN A 202 13.51 -17.30 19.00
C GLN A 202 14.54 -16.56 18.15
N VAL A 203 14.24 -15.35 17.66
CA VAL A 203 15.17 -14.51 16.88
C VAL A 203 16.24 -13.83 17.76
N CYS A 204 16.14 -13.88 19.09
CA CYS A 204 17.17 -13.31 19.99
C CYS A 204 18.51 -14.07 20.00
N LEU A 205 18.73 -15.08 19.14
CA LEU A 205 20.02 -15.75 19.00
C LEU A 205 20.89 -15.07 17.92
N TYR A 206 21.61 -14.03 18.38
CA TYR A 206 22.85 -13.43 17.86
C TYR A 206 22.80 -12.45 16.67
N PRO A 207 23.24 -11.19 16.85
CA PRO A 207 24.26 -10.64 15.96
C PRO A 207 25.60 -11.30 16.30
N ARG A 208 26.26 -11.87 15.28
CA ARG A 208 27.66 -12.27 15.29
C ARG A 208 28.51 -11.19 15.98
N ASN A 209 29.28 -11.58 16.99
CA ASN A 209 30.43 -10.82 17.48
C ASN A 209 31.30 -10.38 16.28
N PRO A 210 31.54 -9.07 16.05
CA PRO A 210 32.52 -8.62 15.05
C PRO A 210 33.99 -8.96 15.40
N GLY A 211 34.24 -9.63 16.52
CA GLY A 211 35.58 -9.88 17.07
C GLY A 211 36.26 -11.20 16.69
N ALA A 212 35.66 -12.06 15.87
CA ALA A 212 36.29 -13.33 15.47
C ALA A 212 37.29 -13.14 14.33
N LYS A 213 38.53 -12.79 14.71
CA LYS A 213 39.83 -12.96 14.03
C LYS A 213 39.83 -12.89 12.49
N LYS A 214 40.44 -11.80 11.96
CA LYS A 214 40.97 -11.71 10.60
C LYS A 214 41.95 -12.88 10.32
N GLY A 215 41.46 -13.95 9.71
CA GLY A 215 42.31 -14.87 8.98
C GLY A 215 42.79 -14.18 7.70
N LYS A 216 44.10 -13.97 7.57
CA LYS A 216 44.75 -13.49 6.35
C LYS A 216 44.35 -14.39 5.18
N ILE A 217 43.45 -13.93 4.32
CA ILE A 217 43.38 -14.43 2.95
C ILE A 217 44.44 -13.66 2.18
N ARG A 218 45.56 -14.35 1.97
CA ARG A 218 46.68 -13.93 1.14
C ARG A 218 46.16 -13.81 -0.30
N ALA A 219 46.24 -12.61 -0.86
CA ALA A 219 46.05 -12.41 -2.29
C ALA A 219 47.08 -13.25 -3.05
N GLN A 220 46.61 -14.24 -3.81
CA GLN A 220 47.38 -14.81 -4.92
C GLN A 220 46.70 -14.38 -6.21
N ARG A 221 47.30 -13.34 -6.77
CA ARG A 221 47.29 -12.94 -8.17
C ARG A 221 47.73 -14.17 -8.97
N HIS A 222 46.89 -14.68 -9.86
CA HIS A 222 47.35 -15.51 -10.96
C HIS A 222 47.19 -14.68 -12.23
N GLU A 223 48.34 -14.26 -12.74
CA GLU A 223 48.55 -13.81 -14.11
C GLU A 223 47.97 -14.83 -15.08
N VAL A 224 47.20 -14.34 -16.04
CA VAL A 224 47.02 -15.03 -17.31
C VAL A 224 48.14 -14.53 -18.22
N GLU A 225 49.25 -15.27 -18.22
CA GLU A 225 50.31 -15.13 -19.21
C GLU A 225 49.74 -15.56 -20.58
N ALA A 226 49.62 -14.58 -21.47
CA ALA A 226 49.58 -14.85 -22.90
C ALA A 226 51.02 -15.11 -23.36
N SER A 227 51.29 -16.33 -23.83
CA SER A 227 52.46 -16.60 -24.66
C SER A 227 52.06 -17.43 -25.87
N ALA A 228 52.21 -16.78 -27.02
CA ALA A 228 52.18 -17.35 -28.34
C ALA A 228 53.55 -17.95 -28.67
N SER A 229 53.55 -19.14 -29.27
CA SER A 229 54.43 -19.65 -30.33
C SER A 229 54.26 -21.18 -30.32
N GLU A 230 54.13 -21.88 -31.44
CA GLU A 230 55.16 -21.94 -32.45
C GLU A 230 54.65 -22.44 -33.82
N LYS A 231 55.37 -21.97 -34.85
CA LYS A 231 55.37 -22.28 -36.28
C LYS A 231 55.29 -23.80 -36.54
N GLN A 232 54.82 -24.30 -37.69
CA GLN A 232 55.49 -24.27 -39.00
C GLN A 232 54.54 -25.03 -39.97
N VAL A 233 54.37 -24.75 -41.26
CA VAL A 233 55.33 -24.95 -42.36
C VAL A 233 54.78 -24.29 -43.63
N ARG A 234 55.66 -23.57 -44.33
CA ARG A 234 55.49 -22.95 -45.66
C ARG A 234 55.50 -23.99 -46.79
N ARG A 235 54.83 -23.71 -47.91
CA ARG A 235 55.34 -23.91 -49.31
C ARG A 235 54.40 -23.20 -50.32
N THR A 236 54.86 -22.09 -50.90
CA THR A 236 55.28 -21.88 -52.32
C THR A 236 54.12 -21.88 -53.33
N THR A 237 53.70 -20.70 -53.82
CA THR A 237 54.11 -20.05 -55.10
C THR A 237 53.67 -20.80 -56.35
N CYS A 238 52.75 -20.23 -57.13
CA CYS A 238 52.98 -19.81 -58.53
C CYS A 238 51.74 -19.10 -59.12
N MET A 239 52.04 -18.37 -60.19
CA MET A 239 51.26 -17.40 -60.96
C MET A 239 49.82 -17.78 -61.33
#